data_AF-A0A350AT54-F1
#
_entry.id   AF-A0A350AT54-F1
#
_cell.length_a   1.000
_cell.length_b   1.000
_cell.length_c   1.000
_cell.angle_alpha   90.00
_cell.angle_beta   90.00
_cell.angle_gamma   90.00
#
_symmetry.space_group_name_H-M   'P 1'
#
loop_
_entity.id
_entity.type
_entity.pdbx_description
1 polymer ?
#
loop_
_entity_poly.entity_id
_entity_poly.type
_entity_poly.pdbx_seq_one_letter_code
_entity_poly.pdbx_strand_id
1 'polypeptide(L)'
;MPLLNLEFIILIVKVMIAVLPGVLGIFLIASTEETKRSIRNTVCNKLFGVSNAIEYPKFQRFLLIVGVLAILYSIPACWFLLLRKFF
;
A
#
# COMPACT_ATOMS: atom_id res chain seq x y z
N MET A 1 -8.90 -0.92 32.10
CA MET A 1 -8.13 -1.45 30.96
C MET A 1 -7.14 -0.37 30.49
N PRO A 2 -5.89 -0.38 30.99
CA PRO A 2 -4.91 0.68 30.73
C PRO A 2 -4.23 0.60 29.35
N LEU A 3 -4.56 -0.41 28.52
CA LEU A 3 -3.99 -0.58 27.18
C LEU A 3 -4.54 0.41 26.14
N LEU A 4 -5.71 1.01 26.38
CA LEU A 4 -6.30 1.99 25.47
C LEU A 4 -5.94 3.43 25.87
N ASN A 5 -4.65 3.68 26.09
CA ASN A 5 -4.14 5.03 26.29
C ASN A 5 -3.97 5.74 24.94
N LEU A 6 -4.22 7.04 24.92
CA LEU A 6 -4.13 7.88 23.71
C LEU A 6 -2.78 7.74 22.99
N GLU A 7 -1.69 7.65 23.76
CA GLU A 7 -0.33 7.46 23.22
C GLU A 7 -0.17 6.14 22.45
N PHE A 8 -0.81 5.08 22.92
CA PHE A 8 -0.80 3.77 22.26
C PHE A 8 -1.58 3.82 20.93
N ILE A 9 -2.71 4.51 20.90
CA ILE A 9 -3.47 4.74 19.67
C ILE A 9 -2.63 5.53 18.65
N ILE A 10 -1.96 6.60 19.09
CA ILE A 10 -1.08 7.40 18.23
C ILE A 10 0.07 6.54 17.68
N LEU A 11 0.63 5.64 18.49
CA LEU A 11 1.66 4.70 18.05
C LEU A 11 1.14 3.77 16.96
N ILE A 12 -0.04 3.16 17.14
CA ILE A 12 -0.66 2.29 16.12
C ILE A 12 -0.86 3.05 14.80
N VAL A 13 -1.38 4.28 14.86
CA VAL A 13 -1.60 5.10 13.66
C VAL A 13 -0.28 5.40 12.95
N LYS A 14 0.79 5.71 13.69
CA LYS A 14 2.12 5.92 13.10
C LYS A 14 2.67 4.67 12.43
N VAL A 15 2.52 3.51 13.07
CA VAL A 15 2.93 2.21 12.52
C VAL A 15 2.14 1.91 11.25
N MET A 16 0.83 2.12 11.25
CA MET A 16 -0.03 1.96 10.08
C MET A 16 0.43 2.84 8.92
N ILE A 17 0.65 4.14 9.15
CA ILE A 17 1.05 5.08 8.09
C ILE A 17 2.44 4.75 7.54
N ALA A 18 3.36 4.26 8.37
CA ALA A 18 4.71 3.93 7.94
C ALA A 18 4.81 2.58 7.24
N VAL A 19 4.20 1.53 7.80
CA VAL A 19 4.41 0.14 7.40
C VAL A 19 3.41 -0.31 6.34
N LEU A 20 2.14 0.08 6.47
CA LEU A 20 1.07 -0.40 5.59
C LEU A 20 1.31 -0.06 4.11
N PRO A 21 1.76 1.16 3.73
CA PRO A 21 2.09 1.46 2.34
C PRO A 21 3.23 0.59 1.80
N GLY A 22 4.24 0.28 2.61
CA GLY A 22 5.36 -0.58 2.21
C GLY A 22 4.92 -2.01 1.94
N VAL A 23 4.11 -2.57 2.84
CA VAL A 23 3.54 -3.92 2.69
C VAL A 23 2.64 -4.00 1.45
N LEU A 24 1.77 -3.00 1.25
CA LEU A 24 0.93 -2.92 0.06
C LEU A 24 1.78 -2.77 -1.22
N GLY A 25 2.83 -1.96 -1.19
CA GLY A 25 3.72 -1.79 -2.32
C GLY A 25 4.40 -3.10 -2.73
N ILE A 26 4.92 -3.85 -1.76
CA ILE A 26 5.51 -5.18 -2.01
C ILE A 26 4.46 -6.15 -2.53
N PHE A 27 3.26 -6.19 -1.94
CA PHE A 27 2.17 -7.05 -2.40
C PHE A 27 1.77 -6.76 -3.86
N LEU A 28 1.65 -5.48 -4.24
CA LEU A 28 1.31 -5.10 -5.61
C LEU A 28 2.40 -5.47 -6.62
N ILE A 29 3.67 -5.43 -6.22
CA ILE A 29 4.79 -5.83 -7.10
C ILE A 29 4.92 -7.35 -7.19
N ALA A 30 4.92 -8.04 -6.06
CA ALA A 30 5.21 -9.47 -5.95
C ALA A 30 4.01 -10.40 -6.20
N SER A 31 2.79 -9.86 -6.25
CA SER A 31 1.60 -10.65 -6.54
C SER A 31 1.65 -11.33 -7.90
N THR A 32 1.01 -12.51 -7.98
CA THR A 32 0.91 -13.30 -9.20
C THR A 32 0.12 -12.56 -10.29
N GLU A 33 0.38 -12.90 -11.54
CA GLU A 33 -0.32 -12.31 -12.69
C GLU A 33 -1.85 -12.52 -12.61
N GLU A 34 -2.31 -13.66 -12.09
CA GLU A 34 -3.74 -13.93 -11.85
C GLU A 34 -4.35 -12.95 -10.83
N THR A 35 -3.63 -12.69 -9.74
CA THR A 35 -4.07 -11.74 -8.71
C THR A 35 -4.13 -10.32 -9.27
N LYS A 36 -3.12 -9.91 -10.05
CA LYS A 36 -3.08 -8.60 -10.73
C LYS A 36 -4.24 -8.44 -11.71
N ARG A 37 -4.60 -9.50 -12.46
CA ARG A 37 -5.79 -9.52 -13.32
C ARG A 37 -7.09 -9.37 -12.51
N SER A 38 -7.21 -10.06 -11.38
CA SER A 38 -8.38 -9.95 -10.50
C SER A 38 -8.54 -8.54 -9.93
N ILE A 39 -7.45 -7.94 -9.45
CA ILE A 39 -7.43 -6.54 -8.96
C ILE A 39 -7.86 -5.60 -10.09
N ARG A 40 -7.30 -5.77 -11.30
CA ARG A 40 -7.68 -4.96 -12.46
C ARG A 40 -9.17 -5.06 -12.75
N ASN A 41 -9.72 -6.27 -12.81
CA ASN A 41 -11.12 -6.48 -13.10
C ASN A 41 -12.02 -5.85 -12.03
N THR A 42 -11.63 -5.95 -10.76
CA THR A 42 -12.35 -5.33 -9.64
C THR A 42 -12.32 -3.81 -9.72
N VAL A 43 -11.15 -3.23 -9.99
CA VAL A 43 -10.97 -1.78 -10.15
C VAL A 43 -11.75 -1.27 -11.36
N CYS A 44 -11.65 -1.94 -12.51
CA CYS A 44 -12.36 -1.53 -13.72
C CYS A 44 -13.87 -1.68 -13.56
N ASN A 45 -14.34 -2.74 -12.91
CA ASN A 45 -15.77 -2.94 -12.65
C ASN A 45 -16.32 -1.86 -11.69
N LYS A 46 -15.58 -1.52 -10.62
CA LYS A 46 -16.00 -0.47 -9.68
C LYS A 46 -15.95 0.93 -10.26
N LEU A 47 -14.96 1.24 -11.11
CA LEU A 47 -14.77 2.59 -11.65
C LEU A 47 -15.52 2.84 -12.97
N PHE A 48 -15.60 1.83 -13.83
CA PHE A 48 -16.11 1.97 -15.20
C PHE A 48 -17.32 1.06 -15.49
N GLY A 49 -17.75 0.22 -14.54
CA GLY A 49 -18.85 -0.74 -14.75
C GLY A 49 -18.51 -1.87 -15.73
N VAL A 50 -17.25 -1.96 -16.18
CA VAL A 50 -16.79 -2.95 -17.15
C VAL A 50 -15.47 -3.55 -16.72
N SER A 51 -15.31 -4.87 -16.89
CA SER A 51 -14.13 -5.59 -16.37
C SER A 51 -12.85 -5.41 -17.21
N ASN A 52 -12.94 -4.86 -18.43
CA ASN A 52 -11.83 -4.82 -19.39
C ASN A 52 -11.55 -3.42 -19.96
N ALA A 53 -11.83 -2.37 -19.19
CA ALA A 53 -11.58 -0.98 -19.61
C ALA A 53 -10.09 -0.67 -19.87
N ILE A 54 -9.18 -1.32 -19.11
CA ILE A 54 -7.74 -1.02 -19.13
C ILE A 54 -6.96 -2.24 -19.66
N GLU A 55 -6.12 -1.99 -20.66
CA GLU A 55 -5.15 -2.97 -21.16
C GLU A 55 -4.24 -3.48 -20.03
N TYR A 56 -4.10 -4.80 -19.94
CA TYR A 56 -3.30 -5.46 -18.91
C TYR A 56 -1.85 -4.94 -18.78
N PRO A 57 -1.06 -4.76 -19.86
CA PRO A 57 0.32 -4.27 -19.74
C PRO A 57 0.42 -2.84 -19.18
N LYS A 58 -0.55 -1.97 -19.50
CA LYS A 58 -0.62 -0.61 -18.92
C LYS A 58 -0.93 -0.67 -17.42
N PHE A 59 -1.87 -1.55 -17.03
CA PHE A 59 -2.22 -1.76 -15.62
C PHE A 59 -1.05 -2.33 -14.81
N GLN A 60 -0.29 -3.27 -15.37
CA GLN A 60 0.88 -3.86 -14.71
C GLN A 60 1.98 -2.82 -14.46
N ARG A 61 2.26 -1.95 -15.44
CA ARG A 61 3.20 -0.82 -15.26
C ARG A 61 2.70 0.15 -14.20
N PHE A 62 1.41 0.46 -14.19
CA PHE A 62 0.80 1.31 -13.18
C PHE A 62 0.97 0.71 -11.77
N LEU A 63 0.66 -0.57 -11.58
CA LEU A 63 0.87 -1.26 -10.30
C LEU A 63 2.32 -1.23 -9.84
N LEU A 64 3.28 -1.39 -10.77
CA LEU A 64 4.70 -1.32 -10.45
C LEU A 64 5.10 0.09 -9.99
N ILE A 65 4.68 1.14 -10.71
CA ILE A 65 4.96 2.53 -10.33
C ILE A 65 4.37 2.84 -8.96
N VAL A 66 3.10 2.50 -8.74
CA VAL A 66 2.41 2.70 -7.45
C VAL A 66 3.10 1.94 -6.34
N GLY A 67 3.50 0.69 -6.59
CA GLY A 67 4.21 -0.13 -5.61
C GLY A 67 5.57 0.44 -5.23
N VAL A 68 6.35 0.90 -6.20
CA VAL A 68 7.66 1.53 -5.98
C VAL A 68 7.50 2.84 -5.19
N LEU A 69 6.53 3.68 -5.55
CA LEU A 69 6.24 4.92 -4.82
C LEU A 69 5.82 4.64 -3.38
N ALA A 70 5.02 3.59 -3.14
CA ALA A 70 4.59 3.22 -1.80
C ALA A 70 5.76 2.73 -0.92
N ILE A 71 6.72 2.00 -1.50
CA ILE A 71 7.95 1.60 -0.80
C ILE A 71 8.83 2.82 -0.52
N LEU A 72 9.04 3.69 -1.53
CA LEU A 72 9.83 4.92 -1.38
C LEU A 72 9.23 5.88 -0.33
N TYR A 73 7.91 5.87 -0.15
CA TYR A 73 7.25 6.62 0.91
C TYR A 73 7.42 5.94 2.28
N SER A 74 7.30 4.62 2.34
CA SER A 74 7.37 3.84 3.57
C SER A 74 8.73 3.99 4.28
N ILE A 75 9.83 4.05 3.53
CA ILE A 75 11.19 4.20 4.08
C ILE A 75 11.36 5.48 4.93
N PRO A 76 11.17 6.71 4.39
CA PRO A 76 11.27 7.93 5.16
C PRO A 76 10.15 8.03 6.21
N ALA A 77 8.93 7.55 5.94
CA ALA A 77 7.86 7.55 6.92
C ALA A 77 8.21 6.73 8.17
N CYS A 78 8.82 5.56 7.98
CA CYS A 78 9.31 4.72 9.08
C CYS A 78 10.41 5.43 9.88
N TRP A 79 11.34 6.10 9.18
CA TRP A 79 12.38 6.90 9.82
C TRP A 79 11.82 8.03 10.68
N PHE A 80 10.99 8.90 10.11
CA PHE A 80 10.49 10.10 10.78
C PHE A 80 9.45 9.82 11.87
N LEU A 81 8.57 8.82 11.66
CA LEU A 81 7.45 8.57 12.58
C LEU A 81 7.81 7.60 13.71
N LEU A 82 8.71 6.63 13.46
CA LEU A 82 9.02 5.56 14.42
C LEU A 82 10.46 5.64 14.94
N LEU A 83 11.46 5.79 14.07
CA LEU A 83 12.87 5.63 14.44
C LEU A 83 13.55 6.91 14.96
N ARG A 84 13.05 8.11 14.62
CA ARG A 84 13.64 9.40 15.01
C ARG A 84 13.87 9.59 16.52
N LYS A 85 13.15 8.88 17.38
CA LYS A 85 13.34 8.99 18.84
C LYS A 85 14.44 8.08 19.38
N PHE A 86 14.91 7.12 18.57
CA PHE A 86 15.88 6.10 18.96
C PHE A 86 17.30 6.39 18.44
N PHE A 87 17.42 7.25 17.42
CA PHE A 87 18.67 7.71 16.82
C PHE A 87 18.77 9.24 16.92
#